data_AF-A0A178B3Z1-F1
#
_entry.id   AF-A0A178B3Z1-F1
#
_cell.length_a   1.000
_cell.length_b   1.000
_cell.length_c   1.000
_cell.angle_alpha   90.00
_cell.angle_beta   90.00
_cell.angle_gamma   90.00
#
_symmetry.space_group_name_H-M   'P 1'
#
loop_
_entity.id
_entity.type
_entity.pdbx_description
1 polymer ?
#
loop_
_entity_poly.entity_id
_entity_poly.type
_entity_poly.pdbx_seq_one_letter_code
_entity_poly.pdbx_strand_id
1 'polypeptide(L)'
;MSDPQPFRFLDLPRELRLLVFDHLPIKVTHRPCIQQVSQRPDPDIKLIWITLPGLQILATSRELKAEAERIFHPRLRAIQDAPIRLIFNPESTKNKMYYAFLERIILGPWKVQEFERQFRVDTARMPNWTSLAALSGKRIALILQSAVVWSTKCRSCIP
;
A
#
# COMPACT_ATOMS: atom_id res chain seq x y z
N MET A 1 46.21 7.12 -0.51
CA MET A 1 45.13 6.22 -0.94
C MET A 1 44.04 7.10 -1.50
N SER A 2 43.70 6.96 -2.77
CA SER A 2 42.64 7.76 -3.41
C SER A 2 41.28 7.27 -2.96
N ASP A 3 40.38 8.18 -2.59
CA ASP A 3 39.02 7.84 -2.21
C ASP A 3 38.27 7.18 -3.39
N PRO A 4 37.45 6.14 -3.15
CA PRO A 4 36.70 5.51 -4.21
C PRO A 4 35.66 6.47 -4.77
N GLN A 5 35.76 6.76 -6.08
CA GLN A 5 34.77 7.57 -6.77
C GLN A 5 33.45 6.78 -6.88
N PRO A 6 32.29 7.38 -6.55
CA PRO A 6 31.01 6.71 -6.67
C PRO A 6 30.66 6.41 -8.13
N PHE A 7 30.01 5.27 -8.34
CA PHE A 7 29.55 4.85 -9.66
C PHE A 7 28.45 5.78 -10.21
N ARG A 8 28.62 6.24 -11.44
CA ARG A 8 27.65 7.10 -12.13
C ARG A 8 26.60 6.24 -12.83
N PHE A 9 25.39 6.23 -12.29
CA PHE A 9 24.30 5.40 -12.83
C PHE A 9 23.92 5.73 -14.28
N LEU A 10 24.08 6.98 -14.73
CA LEU A 10 23.79 7.40 -16.10
C LEU A 10 24.85 6.94 -17.12
N ASP A 11 26.04 6.54 -16.66
CA ASP A 11 27.09 6.02 -17.53
C ASP A 11 26.82 4.55 -17.92
N LEU A 12 25.81 3.91 -17.32
CA LEU A 12 25.34 2.59 -17.75
C LEU A 12 24.62 2.67 -19.10
N PRO A 13 24.89 1.71 -20.00
CA PRO A 13 24.01 1.43 -21.13
C PRO A 13 22.56 1.26 -20.67
N ARG A 14 21.65 1.73 -21.50
CA ARG A 14 20.21 1.75 -21.23
C ARG A 14 19.65 0.37 -20.85
N GLU A 15 20.13 -0.67 -21.50
CA GLU A 15 19.71 -2.06 -21.28
C GLU A 15 19.99 -2.49 -19.84
N LEU A 16 21.16 -2.11 -19.32
CA LEU A 16 21.53 -2.41 -17.93
C LEU A 16 20.71 -1.58 -16.93
N ARG A 17 20.40 -0.31 -17.24
CA ARG A 17 19.50 0.50 -16.39
C ARG A 17 18.11 -0.13 -16.30
N LEU A 18 17.58 -0.61 -17.41
CA LEU A 18 16.28 -1.32 -17.45
C LEU A 18 16.30 -2.61 -16.63
N LEU A 19 17.39 -3.40 -16.71
CA LEU A 19 17.56 -4.58 -15.86
C LEU A 19 17.57 -4.22 -14.38
N VAL A 20 18.23 -3.12 -13.99
CA VAL A 20 18.20 -2.65 -12.60
C VAL A 20 16.77 -2.31 -12.18
N PHE A 21 16.02 -1.58 -13.00
CA PHE A 21 14.62 -1.23 -12.69
C PHE A 21 13.72 -2.46 -12.55
N ASP A 22 13.92 -3.47 -13.40
CA ASP A 22 13.11 -4.69 -13.38
C ASP A 22 13.36 -5.50 -12.09
N HIS A 23 14.60 -5.53 -11.62
CA HIS A 23 14.99 -6.25 -10.40
C HIS A 23 14.78 -5.47 -9.10
N LEU A 24 14.17 -4.28 -9.15
CA LEU A 24 13.85 -3.55 -7.93
C LEU A 24 12.81 -4.33 -7.10
N PRO A 25 13.10 -4.62 -5.83
CA PRO A 25 12.25 -5.48 -5.02
C PRO A 25 10.94 -4.78 -4.67
N ILE A 26 9.86 -5.54 -4.58
CA ILE A 26 8.61 -5.09 -3.94
C ILE A 26 8.71 -5.45 -2.46
N LYS A 27 8.62 -4.45 -1.58
CA LYS A 27 8.74 -4.65 -0.14
C LYS A 27 7.36 -4.72 0.50
N VAL A 28 7.03 -5.88 1.06
CA VAL A 28 5.85 -6.08 1.89
C VAL A 28 6.23 -5.84 3.35
N THR A 29 5.50 -4.96 4.02
CA THR A 29 5.72 -4.59 5.43
C THR A 29 4.46 -4.85 6.23
N HIS A 30 4.61 -5.49 7.39
CA HIS A 30 3.49 -5.76 8.29
C HIS A 30 3.57 -4.72 9.41
N ARG A 31 2.61 -3.80 9.44
CA ARG A 31 2.56 -2.76 10.48
C ARG A 31 1.47 -3.12 11.50
N PRO A 32 1.77 -3.11 12.81
CA PRO A 32 0.73 -3.26 13.81
C PRO A 32 -0.27 -2.11 13.68
N CYS A 33 -1.56 -2.42 13.79
CA CYS A 33 -2.58 -1.38 13.83
C CYS A 33 -2.47 -0.65 15.18
N ILE A 34 -2.30 0.67 15.15
CA ILE A 34 -2.27 1.47 16.38
C ILE A 34 -3.73 1.75 16.75
N GLN A 35 -4.14 1.29 17.93
CA GLN A 35 -5.46 1.65 18.47
C GLN A 35 -5.41 3.12 18.90
N GLN A 36 -6.26 3.96 18.30
CA GLN A 36 -6.32 5.40 18.63
C GLN A 36 -6.61 5.66 20.12
N VAL A 37 -7.37 4.76 20.78
CA VAL A 37 -7.82 4.93 22.16
C VAL A 37 -6.71 4.67 23.17
N SER A 38 -5.88 3.65 22.94
CA SER A 38 -4.86 3.23 23.90
C SER A 38 -3.45 3.71 23.52
N GLN A 39 -3.25 4.20 22.28
CA GLN A 39 -1.94 4.43 21.65
C GLN A 39 -1.00 3.21 21.71
N ARG A 40 -1.49 2.05 22.17
CA ARG A 40 -0.73 0.82 22.23
C ARG A 40 -0.92 0.10 20.90
N PRO A 41 0.15 -0.44 20.32
CA PRO A 41 0.03 -1.29 19.15
C PRO A 41 -0.81 -2.50 19.55
N ASP A 42 -1.85 -2.78 18.77
CA ASP A 42 -2.59 -4.03 18.90
C ASP A 42 -1.72 -5.13 18.27
N PRO A 43 -1.19 -6.09 19.05
CA PRO A 43 -0.33 -7.15 18.50
C PRO A 43 -1.10 -8.06 17.53
N ASP A 44 -2.43 -8.05 17.61
CA ASP A 44 -3.28 -9.04 16.96
C ASP A 44 -3.82 -8.61 15.60
N ILE A 45 -3.65 -7.33 15.25
CA ILE A 45 -4.03 -6.79 13.94
C ILE A 45 -2.81 -6.22 13.25
N LYS A 46 -2.45 -6.82 12.11
CA LYS A 46 -1.34 -6.35 11.27
C LYS A 46 -1.87 -5.93 9.91
N LEU A 47 -1.62 -4.67 9.55
CA LEU A 47 -1.88 -4.15 8.22
C LEU A 47 -0.70 -4.45 7.31
N ILE A 48 -0.99 -5.15 6.21
CA ILE A 48 0.00 -5.45 5.19
C ILE A 48 0.10 -4.25 4.25
N TRP A 49 1.25 -3.60 4.24
CA TRP A 49 1.58 -2.52 3.32
C TRP A 49 2.57 -2.99 2.27
N ILE A 50 2.21 -2.81 1.00
CA ILE A 50 3.09 -3.07 -0.12
C ILE A 50 3.71 -1.74 -0.54
N THR A 51 5.04 -1.71 -0.62
CA THR A 51 5.82 -0.54 -1.03
C THR A 51 6.79 -0.93 -2.13
N LEU A 52 7.03 0.01 -3.06
CA LEU A 52 7.95 -0.19 -4.17
C LEU A 52 9.17 0.71 -3.95
N PRO A 53 10.21 0.23 -3.23
CA PRO A 53 11.45 0.97 -3.08
C PRO A 53 12.04 1.28 -4.46
N GLY A 54 12.69 2.43 -4.58
CA GLY A 54 13.27 2.88 -5.85
C GLY A 54 12.37 3.80 -6.68
N LEU A 55 11.11 4.03 -6.31
CA LEU A 55 10.27 5.06 -6.97
C LEU A 55 10.88 6.47 -6.94
N GLN A 56 11.79 6.74 -5.99
CA GLN A 56 12.55 7.99 -5.91
C GLN A 56 13.36 8.25 -7.18
N ILE A 57 13.77 7.21 -7.93
CA ILE A 57 14.48 7.37 -9.20
C ILE A 57 13.64 8.08 -10.26
N LEU A 58 12.31 7.98 -10.18
CA LEU A 58 11.40 8.70 -11.07
C LEU A 58 11.42 10.22 -10.85
N ALA A 59 11.95 10.66 -9.71
CA ALA A 59 12.05 12.08 -9.36
C ALA A 59 13.41 12.70 -9.72
N THR A 60 14.42 11.92 -10.13
CA THR A 60 15.79 12.43 -10.33
C THR A 60 16.02 13.04 -11.70
N SER A 61 15.61 12.35 -12.78
CA SER A 61 15.83 12.78 -14.17
C SER A 61 14.64 12.43 -15.06
N ARG A 62 14.36 13.28 -16.06
CA ARG A 62 13.31 13.04 -17.06
C ARG A 62 13.58 11.81 -17.92
N GLU A 63 14.85 11.56 -18.25
CA GLU A 63 15.27 10.40 -19.05
C GLU A 63 15.02 9.09 -18.29
N LEU A 64 15.54 9.01 -17.05
CA LEU A 64 15.33 7.85 -16.18
C LEU A 64 13.85 7.62 -15.88
N LYS A 65 13.09 8.70 -15.66
CA LYS A 65 11.64 8.62 -15.48
C LYS A 65 10.98 7.98 -16.68
N ALA A 66 11.25 8.45 -17.90
CA ALA A 66 10.63 7.94 -19.12
C ALA A 66 10.96 6.46 -19.38
N GLU A 67 12.17 6.02 -19.02
CA GLU A 67 12.57 4.61 -19.11
C GLU A 67 11.87 3.73 -18.07
N ALA A 68 11.96 4.13 -16.80
CA ALA A 68 11.50 3.34 -15.68
C ALA A 68 9.97 3.30 -15.55
N GLU A 69 9.27 4.35 -16.02
CA GLU A 69 7.81 4.44 -15.96
C GLU A 69 7.12 3.25 -16.66
N ARG A 70 7.69 2.75 -17.76
CA ARG A 70 7.15 1.57 -18.47
C ARG A 70 7.13 0.32 -17.60
N ILE A 71 8.13 0.16 -16.73
CA ILE A 71 8.28 -0.98 -15.83
C ILE A 71 7.43 -0.79 -14.56
N PHE A 72 7.45 0.41 -13.99
CA PHE A 72 6.77 0.67 -12.72
C PHE A 72 5.27 0.88 -12.85
N HIS A 73 4.78 1.46 -13.94
CA HIS A 73 3.36 1.78 -14.09
C HIS A 73 2.42 0.55 -13.95
N PRO A 74 2.69 -0.63 -14.57
CA PRO A 74 1.86 -1.81 -14.32
C PRO A 74 1.94 -2.29 -12.86
N ARG A 75 3.11 -2.22 -12.22
CA ARG A 75 3.30 -2.59 -10.80
C ARG A 75 2.54 -1.64 -9.87
N LEU A 76 2.59 -0.34 -10.14
CA LEU A 76 1.85 0.69 -9.41
C LEU A 76 0.34 0.49 -9.53
N ARG A 77 -0.17 0.21 -10.73
CA ARG A 77 -1.58 -0.14 -10.92
C ARG A 77 -1.96 -1.39 -10.15
N ALA A 78 -1.14 -2.45 -10.20
CA ALA A 78 -1.39 -3.67 -9.44
C ALA A 78 -1.44 -3.42 -7.93
N ILE A 79 -0.57 -2.56 -7.39
CA ILE A 79 -0.58 -2.17 -5.96
C ILE A 79 -1.80 -1.31 -5.63
N GLN A 80 -2.14 -0.36 -6.51
CA GLN A 80 -3.28 0.53 -6.32
C GLN A 80 -4.63 -0.21 -6.39
N ASP A 81 -4.71 -1.22 -7.26
CA ASP A 81 -5.91 -2.02 -7.46
C ASP A 81 -6.01 -3.20 -6.49
N ALA A 82 -4.93 -3.51 -5.78
CA ALA A 82 -4.94 -4.56 -4.78
C ALA A 82 -5.84 -4.15 -3.59
N PRO A 83 -6.71 -5.06 -3.10
CA PRO A 83 -7.48 -4.79 -1.91
C PRO A 83 -6.57 -4.67 -0.69
N ILE A 84 -6.99 -3.86 0.28
CA ILE A 84 -6.31 -3.75 1.58
C ILE A 84 -6.31 -5.13 2.24
N ARG A 85 -5.14 -5.56 2.73
CA ARG A 85 -4.97 -6.86 3.39
C ARG A 85 -4.67 -6.65 4.87
N LEU A 86 -5.45 -7.30 5.70
CA LEU A 86 -5.30 -7.31 7.16
C LEU A 86 -5.08 -8.75 7.60
N ILE A 87 -4.12 -8.95 8.52
CA ILE A 87 -3.90 -10.22 9.20
C ILE A 87 -4.43 -10.07 10.63
N PHE A 88 -5.19 -11.05 11.07
CA PHE A 88 -5.80 -11.06 12.39
C PHE A 88 -5.45 -12.35 13.12
N ASN A 89 -5.18 -12.25 14.42
CA ASN A 89 -5.10 -13.41 15.29
C ASN A 89 -6.50 -13.73 15.85
N PRO A 90 -7.14 -14.86 15.47
CA PRO A 90 -8.48 -15.20 15.94
C PRO A 90 -8.52 -15.46 17.45
N GLU A 91 -7.42 -15.85 18.07
CA GLU A 91 -7.41 -16.20 19.50
C GLU A 91 -7.57 -14.97 20.41
N SER A 92 -7.25 -13.77 19.90
CA SER A 92 -7.36 -12.51 20.63
C SER A 92 -8.73 -11.83 20.47
N THR A 93 -9.56 -12.26 19.50
CA THR A 93 -10.80 -11.54 19.11
C THR A 93 -12.01 -11.80 20.02
N LYS A 94 -11.80 -11.93 21.33
CA LYS A 94 -12.90 -11.90 22.32
C LYS A 94 -13.56 -10.52 22.44
N ASN A 95 -12.99 -9.48 21.83
CA ASN A 95 -13.47 -8.11 21.98
C ASN A 95 -14.51 -7.74 20.90
N LYS A 96 -15.77 -7.53 21.30
CA LYS A 96 -16.89 -7.12 20.41
C LYS A 96 -16.60 -5.84 19.60
N MET A 97 -15.70 -4.98 20.07
CA MET A 97 -15.25 -3.78 19.34
C MET A 97 -14.61 -4.11 17.98
N TYR A 98 -14.08 -5.32 17.81
CA TYR A 98 -13.41 -5.77 16.59
C TYR A 98 -14.35 -5.82 15.37
N TYR A 99 -15.53 -6.43 15.53
CA TYR A 99 -16.51 -6.52 14.44
C TYR A 99 -17.02 -5.14 14.03
N ALA A 100 -17.27 -4.24 15.00
CA ALA A 100 -17.68 -2.87 14.71
C ALA A 100 -16.61 -2.07 13.97
N PHE A 101 -15.33 -2.31 14.25
CA PHE A 101 -14.21 -1.71 13.51
C PHE A 101 -14.15 -2.25 12.08
N LEU A 102 -14.23 -3.56 11.87
CA LEU A 102 -14.28 -4.15 10.54
C LEU A 102 -15.49 -3.68 9.76
N GLU A 103 -16.65 -3.56 10.40
CA GLU A 103 -17.87 -3.04 9.80
C GLU A 103 -17.69 -1.58 9.36
N ARG A 104 -17.03 -0.74 10.19
CA ARG A 104 -16.68 0.64 9.79
C ARG A 104 -15.65 0.69 8.66
N ILE A 105 -14.67 -0.20 8.65
CA ILE A 105 -13.64 -0.21 7.60
C ILE A 105 -14.18 -0.78 6.28
N ILE A 106 -15.02 -1.81 6.34
CA ILE A 106 -15.47 -2.55 5.15
C ILE A 106 -16.80 -1.98 4.64
N LEU A 107 -17.72 -1.63 5.54
CA LEU A 107 -19.08 -1.17 5.21
C LEU A 107 -19.30 0.32 5.47
N GLY A 108 -18.44 0.97 6.27
CA GLY A 108 -18.57 2.40 6.54
C GLY A 108 -18.28 3.23 5.28
N PRO A 109 -19.01 4.33 5.05
CA PRO A 109 -18.66 5.29 4.01
C PRO A 109 -17.35 5.94 4.42
N TRP A 110 -16.22 5.38 3.97
CA TRP A 110 -14.95 6.07 4.05
C TRP A 110 -15.10 7.36 3.27
N LYS A 111 -15.29 8.47 3.99
CA LYS A 111 -14.94 9.78 3.47
C LYS A 111 -13.43 9.72 3.29
N VAL A 112 -13.01 9.42 2.06
CA VAL A 112 -11.61 9.42 1.59
C VAL A 112 -10.84 10.65 2.15
N GLN A 113 -11.55 11.76 2.37
CA GLN A 113 -11.07 12.99 3.00
C GLN A 113 -10.49 12.83 4.42
N GLU A 114 -11.02 11.95 5.29
CA GLU A 114 -10.51 11.78 6.67
C GLU A 114 -9.21 10.95 6.67
N PHE A 115 -9.13 9.94 5.79
CA PHE A 115 -7.90 9.18 5.55
C PHE A 115 -6.83 10.05 4.90
N GLU A 116 -7.20 10.89 3.93
CA GLU A 116 -6.30 11.90 3.34
C GLU A 116 -5.82 12.92 4.38
N ARG A 117 -6.63 13.29 5.37
CA ARG A 117 -6.22 14.16 6.50
C ARG A 117 -5.12 13.51 7.33
N GLN A 118 -5.31 12.24 7.70
CA GLN A 118 -4.30 11.47 8.44
C GLN A 118 -3.02 11.29 7.61
N PHE A 119 -3.17 11.04 6.30
CA PHE A 119 -2.04 10.88 5.38
C PHE A 119 -1.28 12.19 5.13
N ARG A 120 -1.95 13.35 5.14
CA ARG A 120 -1.32 14.69 5.03
C ARG A 120 -0.39 15.00 6.19
N VAL A 121 -0.69 14.52 7.40
CA VAL A 121 0.19 14.71 8.57
C VAL A 121 1.53 14.01 8.37
N ASP A 122 1.54 12.83 7.75
CA ASP A 122 2.76 12.06 7.49
C ASP A 122 3.49 12.50 6.21
N THR A 123 2.77 12.97 5.19
CA THR A 123 3.35 13.44 3.91
C THR A 123 3.88 14.88 3.94
N ALA A 124 3.53 15.69 4.96
CA ALA A 124 4.14 17.00 5.19
C ALA A 124 5.67 16.95 5.41
N ARG A 125 6.25 15.74 5.56
CA ARG A 125 7.71 15.50 5.58
C ARG A 125 8.35 15.23 4.21
N MET A 126 7.60 15.25 3.10
CA MET A 126 8.14 14.97 1.75
C MET A 126 7.56 15.94 0.69
N PRO A 127 8.34 16.89 0.14
CA PRO A 127 7.82 18.09 -0.53
C PRO A 127 7.37 17.96 -2.00
N ASN A 128 7.27 16.78 -2.61
CA ASN A 128 7.26 16.67 -4.08
C ASN A 128 6.35 15.56 -4.68
N TRP A 129 5.16 15.32 -4.11
CA TRP A 129 4.24 14.23 -4.54
C TRP A 129 2.87 14.65 -5.09
N THR A 130 2.65 15.93 -5.42
CA THR A 130 1.33 16.48 -5.80
C THR A 130 0.69 15.86 -7.06
N SER A 131 1.41 15.10 -7.88
CA SER A 131 0.89 14.55 -9.14
C SER A 131 0.10 13.22 -8.99
N LEU A 132 0.14 12.54 -7.85
CA LEU A 132 -0.47 11.20 -7.66
C LEU A 132 -1.83 11.21 -6.94
N ALA A 133 -2.22 12.33 -6.30
CA ALA A 133 -3.47 12.45 -5.56
C ALA A 133 -4.73 12.44 -6.45
N ALA A 134 -4.59 12.61 -7.77
CA ALA A 134 -5.73 12.69 -8.71
C ALA A 134 -6.39 11.34 -9.02
N LEU A 135 -5.84 10.20 -8.57
CA LEU A 135 -6.29 8.86 -8.99
C LEU A 135 -7.05 8.05 -7.91
N SER A 136 -7.26 8.60 -6.71
CA SER A 136 -7.87 7.87 -5.56
C SER A 136 -9.42 7.80 -5.58
N GLY A 137 -10.09 8.58 -6.43
CA GLY A 137 -11.53 8.85 -6.29
C GLY A 137 -12.53 7.81 -6.82
N LYS A 138 -12.12 6.73 -7.50
CA LYS A 138 -13.06 5.93 -8.33
C LYS A 138 -13.29 4.45 -7.96
N ARG A 139 -12.65 3.86 -6.93
CA ARG A 139 -12.51 2.39 -6.90
C ARG A 139 -12.92 1.60 -5.63
N ILE A 140 -13.73 2.16 -4.73
CA ILE A 140 -14.22 1.40 -3.55
C ILE A 140 -15.48 0.54 -3.85
N ALA A 141 -16.13 0.71 -5.00
CA ALA A 141 -17.35 -0.04 -5.34
C ALA A 141 -17.14 -1.56 -5.59
N LEU A 142 -15.91 -2.03 -5.78
CA LEU A 142 -15.64 -3.41 -6.25
C LEU A 142 -15.28 -4.42 -5.14
N ILE A 143 -15.08 -3.99 -3.89
CA ILE A 143 -14.78 -4.91 -2.78
C ILE A 143 -16.07 -5.50 -2.15
N LEU A 144 -17.24 -4.92 -2.44
CA LEU A 144 -18.53 -5.37 -1.88
C LEU A 144 -19.14 -6.61 -2.57
N GLN A 145 -18.70 -7.00 -3.77
CA GLN A 145 -19.28 -8.17 -4.45
C GLN A 145 -18.72 -9.52 -3.95
N SER A 146 -17.50 -9.57 -3.45
CA SER A 146 -16.87 -10.83 -3.02
C SER A 146 -17.17 -11.18 -1.55
N ALA A 147 -17.44 -10.20 -0.69
CA ALA A 147 -17.78 -10.45 0.72
C ALA A 147 -19.22 -10.99 0.91
N VAL A 148 -20.16 -10.63 0.04
CA VAL A 148 -21.56 -11.08 0.12
C VAL A 148 -21.72 -12.55 -0.28
N VAL A 149 -20.81 -13.11 -1.08
CA VAL A 149 -20.89 -14.51 -1.54
C VAL A 149 -20.42 -15.51 -0.47
N TRP A 150 -19.64 -15.10 0.53
CA TRP A 150 -19.17 -16.00 1.58
C TRP A 150 -20.10 -16.12 2.79
N SER A 151 -21.02 -15.17 3.00
CA SER A 151 -21.93 -15.19 4.16
C SER A 151 -23.19 -16.04 3.96
N THR A 152 -23.61 -16.28 2.72
CA THR A 152 -24.88 -17.00 2.44
C THR A 152 -24.73 -18.52 2.26
N LYS A 153 -23.51 -19.07 2.27
CA LYS A 153 -23.28 -20.52 2.06
C LYS A 153 -23.02 -21.35 3.33
N CYS A 154 -23.03 -20.74 4.52
CA CYS A 154 -22.73 -21.42 5.80
C CYS A 154 -23.97 -21.72 6.68
N ARG A 155 -25.18 -21.86 6.12
CA ARG A 155 -26.39 -22.22 6.89
C ARG A 155 -27.06 -23.54 6.51
N SER A 156 -26.46 -24.37 5.67
CA SER A 156 -27.07 -25.64 5.26
C SER A 156 -26.03 -26.75 5.17
N CYS A 157 -25.50 -27.20 6.31
CA CYS A 157 -24.78 -28.47 6.48
C CYS A 157 -24.47 -28.67 7.98
N ILE A 158 -25.48 -29.00 8.78
CA ILE A 158 -25.29 -29.85 9.98
C ILE A 158 -26.52 -30.79 9.99
N PRO A 159 -26.33 -32.12 9.89
CA PRO A 159 -27.40 -33.10 10.03
C PRO A 159 -27.90 -33.19 11.49
#